data_AF-A0A2G9MK94-F1
#
_entry.id   AF-A0A2G9MK94-F1
#
_cell.length_a   1.000
_cell.length_b   1.000
_cell.length_c   1.000
_cell.angle_alpha   90.00
_cell.angle_beta   90.00
_cell.angle_gamma   90.00
#
_symmetry.space_group_name_H-M   'P 1'
#
loop_
_entity.id
_entity.type
_entity.pdbx_description
1 polymer ?
#
loop_
_entity_poly.entity_id
_entity_poly.type
_entity_poly.pdbx_seq_one_letter_code
_entity_poly.pdbx_strand_id
1 'polypeptide(L)'
;MFIFSIFGLAGLFIINILFGMYHGFGIRHYWFFELEHFLGGFFVAMFLSNFTNSVIFIFVSLAVITFLWELSEYLISRFRKSEKYMKKTFHLKSVATSRKDTILDIILNFSGAAVFIIITFLF
;
A
#
# COMPACT_ATOMS: atom_id res chain seq x y z
N MET A 1 15.03 13.20 2.49
CA MET A 1 13.68 12.61 2.36
C MET A 1 13.55 11.25 3.06
N PHE A 2 14.66 10.53 3.20
CA PHE A 2 14.72 9.20 3.83
C PHE A 2 13.94 9.05 5.16
N ILE A 3 14.24 9.85 6.18
CA ILE A 3 13.58 9.75 7.49
C ILE A 3 12.06 9.95 7.37
N PHE A 4 11.63 10.94 6.59
CA PHE A 4 10.21 11.21 6.34
C PHE A 4 9.51 10.04 5.64
N SER A 5 10.16 9.42 4.65
CA SER A 5 9.59 8.24 3.97
C SER A 5 9.42 7.05 4.91
N ILE A 6 10.37 6.80 5.82
CA ILE A 6 10.27 5.72 6.79
C ILE A 6 9.14 5.98 7.78
N PHE A 7 9.08 7.18 8.38
CA PHE A 7 8.01 7.53 9.31
C PHE A 7 6.65 7.59 8.62
N GLY A 8 6.57 8.02 7.37
CA GLY A 8 5.36 8.00 6.56
C GLY A 8 4.85 6.58 6.35
N LEU A 9 5.71 5.65 5.91
CA LEU A 9 5.34 4.25 5.72
C LEU A 9 4.97 3.55 7.04
N ALA A 10 5.73 3.77 8.10
CA ALA A 10 5.43 3.22 9.42
C ALA A 10 4.09 3.78 9.96
N GLY A 11 3.85 5.07 9.77
CA GLY A 11 2.59 5.73 10.12
C GLY A 11 1.41 5.13 9.36
N LEU A 12 1.50 5.00 8.04
CA LEU A 12 0.47 4.34 7.23
C LEU A 12 0.18 2.92 7.73
N PHE A 13 1.22 2.13 7.97
CA PHE A 13 1.05 0.76 8.47
C PHE A 13 0.31 0.71 9.83
N ILE A 14 0.70 1.58 10.77
CA ILE A 14 0.04 1.64 12.08
C ILE A 14 -1.41 2.08 11.95
N ILE A 15 -1.68 3.12 11.14
CA ILE A 15 -3.05 3.61 10.93
C ILE A 15 -3.89 2.52 10.26
N ASN A 16 -3.37 1.80 9.26
CA ASN A 16 -4.06 0.68 8.62
C ASN A 16 -4.52 -0.37 9.64
N ILE A 17 -3.60 -0.82 10.51
CA ILE A 17 -3.91 -1.81 11.53
C ILE A 17 -4.96 -1.27 12.51
N LEU A 18 -4.77 -0.05 13.03
CA LEU A 18 -5.72 0.54 13.96
C LEU A 18 -7.09 0.66 13.32
N PHE A 19 -7.17 1.21 12.11
CA PHE A 19 -8.41 1.41 11.39
C PHE A 19 -9.10 0.06 11.08
N GLY A 20 -8.33 -0.94 10.66
CA GLY A 20 -8.79 -2.31 10.47
C GLY A 20 -9.34 -2.95 11.74
N MET A 21 -8.68 -2.74 12.88
CA MET A 21 -9.13 -3.26 14.18
C MET A 21 -10.44 -2.60 14.65
N TYR A 22 -10.59 -1.29 14.47
CA TYR A 22 -11.75 -0.54 14.97
C TYR A 22 -12.98 -0.63 14.05
N HIS A 23 -12.77 -0.57 12.74
CA HIS A 23 -13.87 -0.48 11.78
C HIS A 23 -14.10 -1.79 11.00
N GLY A 24 -13.11 -2.70 11.01
CA GLY A 24 -13.07 -3.86 10.14
C GLY A 24 -12.73 -3.47 8.70
N PHE A 25 -11.98 -4.32 8.01
CA PHE A 25 -11.81 -4.19 6.57
C PHE A 25 -13.14 -4.48 5.88
N GLY A 26 -13.69 -3.49 5.18
CA GLY A 26 -15.02 -3.55 4.60
C GLY A 26 -15.36 -2.32 3.77
N ILE A 27 -16.43 -2.46 2.97
CA ILE A 27 -16.86 -1.50 1.94
C ILE A 27 -17.03 -0.07 2.48
N ARG A 28 -17.45 0.10 3.74
CA ARG A 28 -17.75 1.41 4.34
C ARG A 28 -16.53 2.35 4.40
N HIS A 29 -15.33 1.79 4.45
CA HIS A 29 -14.09 2.56 4.56
C HIS A 29 -13.12 2.25 3.42
N TYR A 30 -13.67 1.86 2.26
CA TYR A 30 -12.86 1.49 1.10
C TYR A 30 -11.97 2.64 0.60
N TRP A 31 -12.48 3.88 0.66
CA TRP A 31 -11.70 5.09 0.33
C TRP A 31 -10.41 5.23 1.15
N PHE A 32 -10.39 4.69 2.37
CA PHE A 32 -9.21 4.75 3.23
C PHE A 32 -8.12 3.79 2.72
N PHE A 33 -8.50 2.59 2.26
CA PHE A 33 -7.59 1.66 1.57
C PHE A 33 -7.03 2.28 0.29
N GLU A 34 -7.90 2.91 -0.51
CA GLU A 34 -7.47 3.60 -1.73
C GLU A 34 -6.43 4.71 -1.42
N LEU A 35 -6.67 5.49 -0.35
CA LEU A 35 -5.75 6.52 0.09
C LEU A 35 -4.42 5.93 0.58
N GLU A 36 -4.44 4.78 1.26
CA GLU A 36 -3.22 4.09 1.70
C GLU A 36 -2.37 3.61 0.53
N HIS A 37 -2.98 3.09 -0.55
CA HIS A 37 -2.24 2.72 -1.76
C HIS A 37 -1.61 3.94 -2.43
N PHE A 38 -2.38 5.04 -2.55
CA PHE A 38 -1.85 6.28 -3.10
C PHE A 38 -0.66 6.81 -2.27
N LEU A 39 -0.83 6.93 -0.95
CA LEU A 39 0.23 7.43 -0.07
C LEU A 39 1.39 6.43 0.05
N GLY A 40 1.11 5.13 -0.01
CA GLY A 40 2.11 4.07 -0.03
C GLY A 40 3.04 4.21 -1.24
N GLY A 41 2.47 4.34 -2.44
CA GLY A 41 3.23 4.63 -3.64
C GLY A 41 4.05 5.92 -3.56
N PHE A 42 3.46 6.99 -3.01
CA PHE A 42 4.14 8.27 -2.79
C PHE A 42 5.36 8.12 -1.87
N PHE A 43 5.22 7.49 -0.70
CA PHE A 43 6.31 7.35 0.25
C PHE A 43 7.35 6.30 -0.17
N VAL A 44 6.95 5.24 -0.88
CA VAL A 44 7.90 4.28 -1.47
C VAL A 44 8.76 4.97 -2.54
N ALA A 45 8.15 5.78 -3.42
CA ALA A 45 8.92 6.57 -4.38
C ALA A 45 9.86 7.57 -3.69
N MET A 46 9.38 8.22 -2.62
CA MET A 46 10.20 9.09 -1.78
C MET A 46 11.37 8.36 -1.11
N PHE A 47 11.17 7.11 -0.71
CA PHE A 47 12.23 6.29 -0.13
C PHE A 47 13.28 5.93 -1.19
N LEU A 48 12.83 5.39 -2.32
CA LEU A 48 13.67 4.94 -3.43
C LEU A 48 14.50 6.07 -4.05
N SER A 49 13.97 7.30 -4.10
CA SER A 49 14.70 8.45 -4.62
C SER A 49 15.94 8.83 -3.79
N ASN A 50 16.06 8.38 -2.54
CA ASN A 50 17.29 8.57 -1.76
C ASN A 50 18.46 7.68 -2.26
N PHE A 51 18.18 6.68 -3.09
CA PHE A 51 19.15 5.72 -3.60
C PHE A 51 19.42 5.85 -5.10
N THR A 52 18.57 6.57 -5.84
CA THR A 52 18.68 6.71 -7.29
C THR A 52 17.93 7.94 -7.79
N ASN A 53 18.45 8.58 -8.83
CA ASN A 53 17.75 9.65 -9.58
C ASN A 53 17.03 9.12 -10.83
N SER A 54 17.14 7.82 -11.11
CA SER A 54 16.51 7.22 -12.30
C SER A 54 15.02 6.98 -12.05
N VAL A 55 14.17 7.78 -12.69
CA VAL A 55 12.70 7.64 -12.67
C VAL A 55 12.29 6.22 -13.08
N ILE A 56 12.94 5.66 -14.10
CA ILE A 56 12.68 4.30 -14.58
C ILE A 56 12.97 3.28 -13.46
N PHE A 57 14.09 3.43 -12.75
CA PHE A 57 14.44 2.52 -11.65
C PHE A 57 13.43 2.58 -10.51
N ILE A 58 12.94 3.79 -10.18
CA ILE A 58 11.90 3.98 -9.14
C ILE A 58 10.62 3.23 -9.52
N PHE A 59 10.12 3.41 -10.74
CA PHE A 59 8.90 2.74 -11.19
C PHE A 59 9.03 1.22 -11.30
N VAL A 60 10.18 0.71 -11.77
CA VAL A 60 10.42 -0.74 -11.81
C VAL A 60 10.48 -1.32 -10.40
N SER A 61 11.17 -0.66 -9.47
CA SER A 61 11.23 -1.09 -8.07
C SER A 61 9.87 -1.05 -7.39
N LEU A 62 9.08 0.00 -7.65
CA LEU A 62 7.69 0.09 -7.19
C LEU A 62 6.84 -1.04 -7.75
N ALA A 63 6.99 -1.40 -9.03
CA ALA A 63 6.25 -2.52 -9.64
C ALA A 63 6.48 -3.84 -8.88
N VAL A 64 7.73 -4.10 -8.48
CA VAL A 64 8.08 -5.28 -7.69
C VAL A 64 7.43 -5.23 -6.31
N ILE A 65 7.50 -4.07 -5.63
CA ILE A 65 6.90 -3.89 -4.30
C ILE A 65 5.39 -4.06 -4.35
N THR A 66 4.71 -3.42 -5.31
CA THR A 66 3.27 -3.55 -5.52
C THR A 66 2.89 -4.99 -5.83
N PHE A 67 3.63 -5.69 -6.70
CA PHE A 67 3.37 -7.10 -6.96
C PHE A 67 3.47 -7.98 -5.71
N LEU A 68 4.51 -7.77 -4.88
CA LEU A 68 4.67 -8.51 -3.62
C LEU A 68 3.57 -8.20 -2.61
N TRP A 69 3.09 -6.97 -2.57
CA TRP A 69 1.97 -6.56 -1.74
C TRP A 69 0.70 -7.29 -2.18
N GLU A 70 0.29 -7.14 -3.43
CA GLU A 70 -0.93 -7.77 -3.98
C GLU A 70 -0.89 -9.30 -3.86
N LEU A 71 0.28 -9.90 -4.11
CA LEU A 71 0.48 -11.34 -3.91
C LEU A 71 0.25 -11.73 -2.45
N SER A 72 0.72 -10.93 -1.51
CA SER A 72 0.54 -11.19 -0.08
C SER A 72 -0.92 -11.13 0.32
N GLU A 73 -1.68 -10.14 -0.17
CA GLU A 73 -3.12 -10.05 0.05
C GLU A 73 -3.88 -11.24 -0.53
N TYR A 74 -3.55 -11.62 -1.77
CA TYR A 74 -4.12 -12.79 -2.43
C TYR A 74 -3.84 -14.08 -1.63
N LEU A 75 -2.61 -14.27 -1.14
CA LEU A 75 -2.28 -15.45 -0.34
C LEU A 75 -3.04 -15.45 0.99
N ILE A 76 -3.15 -14.31 1.68
CA ILE A 76 -3.92 -14.19 2.93
C ILE A 76 -5.40 -14.53 2.71
N SER A 77 -6.00 -14.03 1.61
CA SER A 77 -7.40 -14.30 1.28
C SER A 77 -7.64 -15.76 0.85
N ARG A 78 -6.63 -16.43 0.28
CA ARG A 78 -6.72 -17.82 -0.16
C ARG A 78 -6.52 -18.84 0.98
N PHE A 79 -5.66 -18.55 1.94
CA PHE A 79 -5.36 -19.48 3.04
C PHE A 79 -6.23 -19.23 4.28
N ARG A 80 -7.30 -20.03 4.43
CA ARG A 80 -8.24 -19.98 5.58
C ARG A 80 -7.56 -19.97 6.96
N LYS A 81 -6.40 -20.60 7.13
CA LYS A 81 -5.64 -20.57 8.40
C LYS A 81 -5.11 -19.16 8.70
N SER A 82 -4.52 -18.51 7.70
CA SER A 82 -4.03 -17.13 7.79
C SER A 82 -5.18 -16.16 8.03
N GLU A 83 -6.27 -16.30 7.26
CA GLU A 83 -7.49 -15.52 7.46
C GLU A 83 -8.06 -15.66 8.89
N LYS A 84 -8.12 -16.89 9.42
CA LYS A 84 -8.59 -17.16 10.79
C LYS A 84 -7.64 -16.59 11.84
N TYR A 85 -6.34 -16.64 11.62
CA TYR A 85 -5.35 -16.02 12.50
C TYR A 85 -5.53 -14.49 12.52
N MET A 86 -5.62 -13.86 11.34
CA MET A 86 -5.82 -12.40 11.23
C MET A 86 -7.13 -11.95 11.88
N LYS A 87 -8.22 -12.69 11.66
CA LYS A 87 -9.52 -12.47 12.34
C LYS A 87 -9.41 -12.57 13.86
N LYS A 88 -8.66 -13.53 14.38
CA LYS A 88 -8.54 -13.76 15.82
C LYS A 88 -7.63 -12.73 16.50
N THR A 89 -6.50 -12.39 15.88
CA THR A 89 -5.47 -11.52 16.47
C THR A 89 -5.82 -10.05 16.32
N PHE A 90 -6.39 -9.67 15.17
CA PHE A 90 -6.60 -8.27 14.80
C PHE A 90 -8.09 -7.91 14.62
N HIS A 91 -9.02 -8.82 14.93
CA HIS A 91 -10.47 -8.63 14.77
C HIS A 91 -10.91 -8.19 13.36
N LEU A 92 -10.10 -8.50 12.35
CA LEU A 92 -10.32 -8.04 10.98
C LEU A 92 -11.46 -8.81 10.33
N LYS A 93 -12.47 -8.11 9.80
CA LYS A 93 -13.43 -8.71 8.86
C LYS A 93 -12.71 -9.01 7.55
N SER A 94 -12.95 -10.19 6.95
CA SER A 94 -12.33 -10.48 5.65
C SER A 94 -13.13 -9.82 4.54
N VAL A 95 -12.42 -9.12 3.67
CA VAL A 95 -12.92 -8.69 2.36
C VAL A 95 -12.35 -9.67 1.35
N ALA A 96 -13.18 -10.15 0.44
CA ALA A 96 -12.71 -10.94 -0.67
C ALA A 96 -11.94 -10.02 -1.62
N THR A 97 -10.64 -10.29 -1.82
CA THR A 97 -9.84 -9.62 -2.85
C THR A 97 -10.47 -9.83 -4.22
N SER A 98 -10.86 -8.75 -4.89
CA SER A 98 -11.37 -8.82 -6.26
C SER A 98 -10.30 -8.34 -7.26
N ARG A 99 -10.36 -8.85 -8.50
CA ARG A 99 -9.45 -8.41 -9.57
C ARG A 99 -9.55 -6.91 -9.86
N LYS A 100 -10.74 -6.31 -9.65
CA LYS A 100 -10.96 -4.88 -9.87
C LYS A 100 -10.21 -4.05 -8.82
N ASP A 101 -10.22 -4.51 -7.58
CA ASP A 101 -9.55 -3.85 -6.46
C ASP A 101 -8.04 -3.85 -6.69
N THR A 102 -7.44 -5.02 -6.95
CA THR A 102 -6.00 -5.12 -7.28
C THR A 102 -5.57 -4.21 -8.44
N ILE A 103 -6.40 -4.06 -9.49
CA ILE A 103 -6.07 -3.15 -10.60
C ILE A 103 -6.08 -1.69 -10.12
N LEU A 104 -7.09 -1.31 -9.33
CA LEU A 104 -7.19 0.02 -8.77
C LEU A 104 -6.03 0.32 -7.82
N ASP A 105 -5.67 -0.63 -6.97
CA ASP A 105 -4.57 -0.52 -6.00
C ASP A 105 -3.22 -0.33 -6.71
N ILE A 106 -2.99 -1.06 -7.81
CA ILE A 106 -1.85 -0.82 -8.70
C ILE A 106 -1.89 0.61 -9.25
N ILE A 107 -3.01 1.05 -9.81
CA ILE A 107 -3.13 2.41 -10.38
C ILE A 107 -2.82 3.48 -9.31
N LEU A 108 -3.35 3.31 -8.09
CA LEU A 108 -3.17 4.24 -6.98
C LEU A 108 -1.72 4.31 -6.52
N ASN A 109 -1.05 3.17 -6.34
CA ASN A 109 0.37 3.10 -6.01
C ASN A 109 1.21 3.89 -7.03
N PHE A 110 1.00 3.65 -8.33
CA PHE A 110 1.76 4.33 -9.38
C PHE A 110 1.41 5.82 -9.50
N SER A 111 0.14 6.18 -9.24
CA SER A 111 -0.29 7.59 -9.24
C SER A 111 0.35 8.38 -8.10
N GLY A 112 0.43 7.81 -6.89
CA GLY A 112 1.12 8.44 -5.76
C GLY A 112 2.61 8.64 -6.02
N ALA A 113 3.27 7.63 -6.60
CA ALA A 113 4.66 7.74 -7.01
C ALA A 113 4.87 8.82 -8.09
N ALA A 114 3.98 8.90 -9.08
CA ALA A 114 4.05 9.92 -10.12
C ALA A 114 3.93 11.34 -9.52
N VAL A 115 3.02 11.55 -8.56
CA VAL A 115 2.88 12.84 -7.87
C VAL A 115 4.17 13.21 -7.12
N PHE A 116 4.77 12.27 -6.38
CA PHE A 116 6.05 12.51 -5.72
C PHE A 116 7.15 12.90 -6.73
N ILE A 117 7.25 12.18 -7.84
CA ILE A 117 8.26 12.41 -8.88
C ILE A 117 8.07 13.79 -9.53
N ILE A 118 6.83 14.17 -9.85
CA ILE A 118 6.51 15.49 -10.42
C ILE A 118 6.95 16.59 -9.44
N ILE A 119 6.61 16.46 -8.16
CA ILE A 119 6.96 17.46 -7.13
C ILE A 119 8.48 17.58 -6.94
N THR A 120 9.23 16.49 -7.10
CA THR A 120 10.65 16.44 -6.72
C THR A 120 11.61 16.66 -7.89
N PHE A 121 11.22 16.26 -9.10
CA PHE A 121 12.11 16.28 -10.28
C PHE A 121 11.68 17.28 -11.35
N LEU A 122 10.44 17.77 -11.33
CA LEU A 122 9.93 18.75 -12.32
C LEU A 122 9.72 20.16 -11.74
N PHE A 123 9.72 20.30 -10.41
CA PHE A 123 9.69 21.57 -9.68
C PHE A 123 10.90 21.66 -8.76
#